data_AF-A0A8J2RZA6-F1
#
_entry.id   AF-A0A8J2RZA6-F1
#
_cell.length_a   1.000
_cell.length_b   1.000
_cell.length_c   1.000
_cell.angle_alpha   90.00
_cell.angle_beta   90.00
_cell.angle_gamma   90.00
#
_symmetry.space_group_name_H-M   'P 1'
#
loop_
_entity.id
_entity.type
_entity.pdbx_description
1 polymer ?
#
loop_
_entity_poly.entity_id
_entity_poly.type
_entity_poly.pdbx_seq_one_letter_code
_entity_poly.pdbx_strand_id
1 'polypeptide(L)'
;MTAYLGLKELTDVQPLVADMGPVINDVSSFQYPLSIAPCREKVANNTNHRSLFVAVISAPNNFKKRAAIRRTWPHHFKNQSNINKQLDVLGFGFVVGLTKNTSVQRKLTEESLRYNDILQVNVYDKYRNLSIKAAGLFNWINSRCSPVDFVLKVDDDVYVNVHNFATILHSFSPIERSIYGHKTGGSQPSRTEGKWPSSYENWPWSRIPYYLQGAGIVVAGSAVRSLLAAMQTTPYYIWEDIYIIGLCAVKARLQILTSKRIFVDEPETYPDPCFVRNTVMWTTSSEDHINSSHIISHNLYRNDMTKSYCVLKTYVMGPNETLVDLVQSQMSEPAIASEFKFRSIHSKGFWD
;
A
#
# COMPACT_ATOMS: atom_id res chain seq x y z
N MET A 1 -25.61 -34.17 1.44
CA MET A 1 -26.59 -33.10 1.19
C MET A 1 -25.81 -31.80 1.06
N THR A 2 -25.75 -31.31 -0.16
CA THR A 2 -25.07 -30.11 -0.65
C THR A 2 -25.67 -28.82 -0.07
N ALA A 3 -24.81 -27.97 0.48
CA ALA A 3 -25.00 -26.52 0.58
C ALA A 3 -23.65 -25.80 0.40
N TYR A 4 -22.99 -26.12 -0.71
CA TYR A 4 -22.26 -25.15 -1.52
C TYR A 4 -23.20 -24.91 -2.73
N LEU A 5 -23.39 -23.65 -3.20
CA LEU A 5 -24.23 -23.23 -4.36
C LEU A 5 -25.69 -22.80 -4.04
N GLY A 6 -26.20 -21.74 -4.70
CA GLY A 6 -27.65 -21.52 -4.89
C GLY A 6 -28.34 -20.30 -4.24
N LEU A 7 -27.85 -19.07 -4.41
CA LEU A 7 -28.65 -17.88 -4.05
C LEU A 7 -29.65 -17.55 -5.17
N LYS A 8 -30.96 -17.69 -4.89
CA LYS A 8 -32.07 -17.11 -5.66
C LYS A 8 -32.17 -15.60 -5.42
N GLU A 9 -32.85 -14.89 -6.33
CA GLU A 9 -33.17 -13.46 -6.21
C GLU A 9 -33.71 -13.11 -4.82
N LEU A 10 -33.20 -12.01 -4.29
CA LEU A 10 -33.53 -11.45 -2.99
C LEU A 10 -34.94 -10.83 -3.02
N THR A 11 -35.97 -11.67 -2.97
CA THR A 11 -37.38 -11.22 -2.94
C THR A 11 -37.90 -10.89 -1.54
N ASP A 12 -37.10 -11.16 -0.49
CA ASP A 12 -37.49 -10.97 0.92
C ASP A 12 -36.41 -10.26 1.76
N VAL A 13 -35.71 -9.27 1.18
CA VAL A 13 -34.78 -8.44 1.98
C VAL A 13 -35.58 -7.43 2.77
N GLN A 14 -35.76 -7.73 4.05
CA GLN A 14 -36.16 -6.74 5.05
C GLN A 14 -35.12 -5.59 5.06
N PRO A 15 -35.55 -4.33 5.25
CA PRO A 15 -34.65 -3.17 5.31
C PRO A 15 -33.51 -3.38 6.32
N LEU A 16 -32.35 -2.77 6.05
CA LEU A 16 -31.17 -2.81 6.91
C LEU A 16 -31.54 -2.54 8.38
N VAL A 17 -31.35 -3.56 9.23
CA VAL A 17 -31.52 -3.46 10.68
C VAL A 17 -30.51 -2.43 11.21
N ALA A 18 -30.99 -1.46 12.00
CA ALA A 18 -30.21 -0.33 12.52
C ALA A 18 -29.05 -0.74 13.46
N ASP A 19 -28.97 -2.01 13.84
CA ASP A 19 -28.01 -2.53 14.83
C ASP A 19 -26.64 -2.91 14.24
N MET A 20 -26.42 -2.73 12.94
CA MET A 20 -25.19 -3.13 12.22
C MET A 20 -24.01 -2.14 12.37
N GLY A 21 -24.07 -1.20 13.33
CA GLY A 21 -23.03 -0.18 13.51
C GLY A 21 -22.98 0.87 12.38
N PRO A 22 -22.21 1.96 12.53
CA PRO A 22 -22.13 3.00 11.50
C PRO A 22 -21.50 2.42 10.23
N VAL A 23 -21.98 2.80 9.04
CA VAL A 23 -21.33 2.50 7.76
C VAL A 23 -20.84 3.80 7.10
N ILE A 24 -19.95 3.70 6.11
CA ILE A 24 -19.61 4.85 5.25
C ILE A 24 -20.79 5.06 4.29
N ASN A 25 -21.80 5.80 4.73
CA ASN A 25 -23.09 5.93 4.04
C ASN A 25 -22.99 6.45 2.60
N ASP A 26 -21.97 7.26 2.30
CA ASP A 26 -21.73 7.82 0.97
C ASP A 26 -20.26 7.71 0.59
N VAL A 27 -19.97 6.72 -0.26
CA VAL A 27 -18.62 6.52 -0.83
C VAL A 27 -18.42 7.25 -2.16
N SER A 28 -19.43 7.99 -2.63
CA SER A 28 -19.46 8.65 -3.93
C SER A 28 -19.19 10.16 -3.85
N SER A 29 -19.53 10.81 -2.74
CA SER A 29 -19.48 12.28 -2.60
C SER A 29 -18.34 12.79 -1.71
N PHE A 30 -17.17 12.15 -1.77
CA PHE A 30 -16.01 12.67 -1.06
C PHE A 30 -15.61 14.07 -1.57
N GLN A 31 -15.24 14.93 -0.64
CA GLN A 31 -14.73 16.27 -0.93
C GLN A 31 -13.24 16.34 -0.69
N TYR A 32 -12.56 17.16 -1.49
CA TYR A 32 -11.11 17.29 -1.46
C TYR A 32 -10.69 18.76 -1.36
N PRO A 33 -10.56 19.33 -0.14
CA PRO A 33 -10.22 20.75 0.04
C PRO A 33 -8.88 21.15 -0.61
N LEU A 34 -7.93 20.22 -0.64
CA LEU A 34 -6.75 20.27 -1.48
C LEU A 34 -6.79 19.04 -2.38
N SER A 35 -6.58 19.23 -3.67
CA SER A 35 -6.62 18.14 -4.65
C SER A 35 -5.46 18.26 -5.61
N ILE A 36 -5.18 17.15 -6.28
CA ILE A 36 -4.17 17.03 -7.34
C ILE A 36 -4.87 17.01 -8.69
N ALA A 37 -4.12 17.22 -9.76
CA ALA A 37 -4.64 17.09 -11.12
C ALA A 37 -5.18 15.66 -11.37
N PRO A 38 -6.25 15.48 -12.17
CA PRO A 38 -6.67 14.17 -12.65
C PRO A 38 -5.50 13.41 -13.30
N CYS A 39 -5.55 12.08 -13.28
CA CYS A 39 -4.50 11.28 -13.90
C CYS A 39 -4.36 11.60 -15.38
N ARG A 40 -3.11 11.52 -15.88
CA ARG A 40 -2.85 11.57 -17.32
C ARG A 40 -3.60 10.43 -18.03
N GLU A 41 -4.01 10.69 -19.26
CA GLU A 41 -4.57 9.64 -20.10
C GLU A 41 -3.55 8.53 -20.31
N LYS A 42 -4.03 7.28 -20.21
CA LYS A 42 -3.20 6.11 -20.48
C LYS A 42 -2.88 6.08 -21.98
N VAL A 43 -1.61 5.94 -22.33
CA VAL A 43 -1.22 5.75 -23.73
C VAL A 43 -1.77 4.39 -24.20
N ALA A 44 -2.69 4.42 -25.16
CA ALA A 44 -3.28 3.22 -25.73
C ALA A 44 -2.23 2.40 -26.52
N ASN A 45 -2.38 1.07 -26.53
CA ASN A 45 -1.65 0.11 -27.39
C ASN A 45 -0.21 -0.29 -27.02
N ASN A 46 0.23 -0.16 -25.77
CA ASN A 46 1.49 -0.79 -25.34
C ASN A 46 1.30 -1.77 -24.16
N THR A 47 1.22 -3.07 -24.49
CA THR A 47 1.12 -4.16 -23.49
C THR A 47 2.37 -4.29 -22.60
N ASN A 48 3.49 -3.67 -22.98
CA ASN A 48 4.73 -3.70 -22.22
C ASN A 48 4.78 -2.64 -21.11
N HIS A 49 3.71 -1.87 -20.93
CA HIS A 49 3.62 -0.83 -19.91
C HIS A 49 2.50 -1.18 -18.93
N ARG A 50 2.78 -1.05 -17.63
CA ARG A 50 1.74 -1.07 -16.59
C ARG A 50 1.49 0.34 -16.12
N SER A 51 0.24 0.81 -16.20
CA SER A 51 -0.11 2.11 -15.65
C SER A 51 -0.27 2.05 -14.13
N LEU A 52 0.22 3.09 -13.44
CA LEU A 52 0.29 3.11 -11.98
C LEU A 52 -0.18 4.45 -11.43
N PHE A 53 -0.98 4.42 -10.38
CA PHE A 53 -1.13 5.53 -9.45
C PHE A 53 -0.39 5.23 -8.16
N VAL A 54 0.36 6.20 -7.65
CA VAL A 54 1.09 6.07 -6.38
C VAL A 54 0.42 6.93 -5.31
N ALA A 55 -0.13 6.29 -4.29
CA ALA A 55 -0.75 6.93 -3.14
C ALA A 55 0.10 6.70 -1.89
N VAL A 56 0.56 7.78 -1.28
CA VAL A 56 1.28 7.74 0.01
C VAL A 56 0.37 8.27 1.11
N ILE A 57 -0.10 7.40 2.00
CA ILE A 57 -0.92 7.80 3.15
C ILE A 57 -0.04 8.53 4.16
N SER A 58 -0.40 9.78 4.46
CA SER A 58 0.36 10.65 5.36
C SER A 58 -0.56 11.39 6.33
N ALA A 59 0.04 12.19 7.21
CA ALA A 59 -0.64 13.08 8.14
C ALA A 59 -0.26 14.54 7.89
N PRO A 60 -1.12 15.54 8.17
CA PRO A 60 -0.86 16.96 7.85
C PRO A 60 0.49 17.48 8.35
N ASN A 61 0.92 17.05 9.54
CA ASN A 61 2.17 17.46 10.17
C ASN A 61 3.42 16.70 9.69
N ASN A 62 3.29 15.63 8.89
CA ASN A 62 4.41 14.80 8.42
C ASN A 62 5.19 15.42 7.24
N PHE A 63 5.44 16.73 7.28
CA PHE A 63 6.15 17.47 6.25
C PHE A 63 7.53 16.88 5.93
N LYS A 64 8.29 16.49 6.97
CA LYS A 64 9.63 15.92 6.81
C LYS A 64 9.59 14.57 6.09
N LYS A 65 8.69 13.67 6.49
CA LYS A 65 8.50 12.36 5.84
C LYS A 65 8.15 12.52 4.36
N ARG A 66 7.18 13.39 4.03
CA ARG A 66 6.83 13.70 2.63
C ARG A 66 8.02 14.26 1.85
N ALA A 67 8.77 15.19 2.44
CA ALA A 67 9.96 15.76 1.82
C ALA A 67 11.09 14.73 1.59
N ALA A 68 11.25 13.75 2.48
CA ALA A 68 12.20 12.64 2.31
C ALA A 68 11.75 11.68 1.20
N ILE A 69 10.46 11.31 1.16
CA ILE A 69 9.91 10.49 0.08
C ILE A 69 10.09 11.15 -1.28
N ARG A 70 9.76 12.45 -1.41
CA ARG A 70 9.94 13.19 -2.68
C ARG A 70 11.35 13.10 -3.24
N ARG A 71 12.36 12.99 -2.38
CA ARG A 71 13.80 12.98 -2.73
C ARG A 71 14.40 11.59 -2.87
N THR A 72 13.62 10.52 -2.66
CA THR A 72 14.13 9.15 -2.62
C THR A 72 13.50 8.27 -3.71
N TRP A 73 12.81 7.19 -3.33
CA TRP A 73 12.41 6.11 -4.25
C TRP A 73 11.56 6.54 -5.46
N PRO A 74 10.69 7.57 -5.43
CA PRO A 74 9.91 7.94 -6.61
C PRO A 74 10.78 8.36 -7.80
N HIS A 75 12.01 8.85 -7.58
CA HIS A 75 12.93 9.19 -8.66
C HIS A 75 13.33 7.99 -9.52
N HIS A 76 13.29 6.77 -8.96
CA HIS A 76 13.66 5.56 -9.70
C HIS A 76 12.58 5.15 -10.72
N PHE A 77 11.36 5.68 -10.68
CA PHE A 77 10.36 5.42 -11.74
C PHE A 77 10.78 5.94 -13.11
N LYS A 78 11.52 7.06 -13.17
CA LYS A 78 11.97 7.66 -14.43
C LYS A 78 13.20 6.98 -15.02
N ASN A 79 13.97 6.27 -14.20
CA ASN A 79 15.26 5.70 -14.56
C ASN A 79 15.22 4.17 -14.65
N GLN A 80 14.05 3.59 -14.95
CA GLN A 80 13.91 2.14 -15.10
C GLN A 80 14.69 1.68 -16.34
N SER A 81 15.76 0.92 -16.12
CA SER A 81 16.65 0.43 -17.18
C SER A 81 16.06 -0.74 -17.97
N ASN A 82 15.05 -1.43 -17.45
CA ASN A 82 14.45 -2.58 -18.11
C ASN A 82 13.33 -2.15 -19.07
N ILE A 83 13.67 -2.06 -20.36
CA ILE A 83 12.75 -1.65 -21.42
C ILE A 83 11.48 -2.51 -21.52
N ASN A 84 11.53 -3.77 -21.07
CA ASN A 84 10.41 -4.72 -21.11
C ASN A 84 9.52 -4.67 -19.86
N LYS A 85 9.87 -3.88 -18.85
CA LYS A 85 9.16 -3.81 -17.57
C LYS A 85 8.90 -2.37 -17.13
N GLN A 86 8.51 -1.50 -18.06
CA GLN A 86 8.29 -0.09 -17.80
C GLN A 86 6.99 0.14 -17.02
N LEU A 87 7.03 1.12 -16.11
CA LEU A 87 5.86 1.63 -15.40
C LEU A 87 5.49 3.02 -15.93
N ASP A 88 4.23 3.21 -16.29
CA ASP A 88 3.69 4.53 -16.63
C ASP A 88 2.96 5.11 -15.42
N VAL A 89 3.64 5.95 -14.65
CA VAL A 89 3.06 6.59 -13.46
C VAL A 89 2.10 7.70 -13.91
N LEU A 90 0.80 7.42 -13.91
CA LEU A 90 -0.23 8.35 -14.35
C LEU A 90 -0.51 9.47 -13.33
N GLY A 91 -0.23 9.20 -12.04
CA GLY A 91 -0.41 10.14 -10.96
C GLY A 91 0.31 9.72 -9.68
N PHE A 92 0.55 10.71 -8.82
CA PHE A 92 1.19 10.56 -7.52
C PHE A 92 0.50 11.51 -6.53
N GLY A 93 0.23 11.07 -5.31
CA GLY A 93 -0.34 11.93 -4.29
C GLY A 93 -0.06 11.48 -2.85
N PHE A 94 0.27 12.44 -2.00
CA PHE A 94 0.22 12.28 -0.55
C PHE A 94 -1.21 12.48 -0.07
N VAL A 95 -1.81 11.42 0.48
CA VAL A 95 -3.19 11.42 0.96
C VAL A 95 -3.21 11.81 2.44
N VAL A 96 -3.84 12.92 2.75
CA VAL A 96 -3.91 13.48 4.12
C VAL A 96 -5.36 13.78 4.51
N GLY A 97 -5.63 13.86 5.81
CA GLY A 97 -6.90 14.36 6.34
C GLY A 97 -6.87 15.85 6.69
N LEU A 98 -7.94 16.34 7.30
CA LEU A 98 -8.02 17.66 7.90
C LEU A 98 -7.25 17.72 9.23
N THR A 99 -6.76 18.90 9.56
CA THR A 99 -6.23 19.22 10.89
C THR A 99 -7.01 20.36 11.52
N LYS A 100 -7.13 20.35 12.86
CA LYS A 100 -7.67 21.50 13.61
C LYS A 100 -6.62 22.61 13.81
N ASN A 101 -5.34 22.30 13.59
CA ASN A 101 -4.26 23.26 13.76
C ASN A 101 -4.15 24.14 12.50
N THR A 102 -4.57 25.39 12.62
CA THR A 102 -4.59 26.38 11.54
C THR A 102 -3.20 26.66 10.96
N SER A 103 -2.15 26.66 11.80
CA SER A 103 -0.77 26.81 11.35
C SER A 103 -0.31 25.63 10.49
N VAL A 104 -0.69 24.40 10.87
CA VAL A 104 -0.42 23.20 10.06
C VAL A 104 -1.20 23.24 8.76
N GLN A 105 -2.48 23.62 8.77
CA GLN A 105 -3.28 23.73 7.55
C GLN A 105 -2.72 24.78 6.57
N ARG A 106 -2.26 25.94 7.08
CA ARG A 106 -1.60 26.95 6.26
C ARG A 106 -0.35 26.40 5.58
N LYS A 107 0.54 25.76 6.35
CA LYS A 107 1.76 25.14 5.81
C LYS A 107 1.46 24.03 4.79
N LEU A 108 0.41 23.23 5.03
CA LEU A 108 -0.03 22.19 4.10
C LEU A 108 -0.57 22.79 2.79
N THR A 109 -1.28 23.91 2.87
CA THR A 109 -1.76 24.64 1.69
C THR A 109 -0.57 25.20 0.88
N GLU A 110 0.42 25.78 1.55
CA GLU A 110 1.67 26.24 0.92
C GLU A 110 2.44 25.10 0.26
N GLU A 111 2.53 23.94 0.93
CA GLU A 111 3.14 22.73 0.38
C GLU A 111 2.38 22.24 -0.86
N SER A 112 1.04 22.21 -0.81
CA SER A 112 0.19 21.82 -1.93
C SER A 112 0.37 22.74 -3.13
N LEU A 113 0.45 24.06 -2.92
CA LEU A 113 0.70 25.03 -3.99
C LEU A 113 2.09 24.84 -4.62
N ARG A 114 3.08 24.44 -3.83
CA ARG A 114 4.47 24.27 -4.29
C ARG A 114 4.68 22.99 -5.07
N TYR A 115 4.11 21.87 -4.63
CA TYR A 115 4.42 20.54 -5.17
C TYR A 115 3.26 19.92 -5.97
N ASN A 116 2.03 20.42 -5.82
CA ASN A 116 0.83 19.93 -6.49
C ASN A 116 0.61 18.41 -6.34
N ASP A 117 0.95 17.86 -5.17
CA ASP A 117 0.93 16.43 -4.88
C ASP A 117 0.21 16.11 -3.55
N ILE A 118 -0.60 17.03 -3.02
CA ILE A 118 -1.38 16.82 -1.80
C ILE A 118 -2.84 16.55 -2.16
N LEU A 119 -3.32 15.35 -1.81
CA LEU A 119 -4.73 14.99 -1.85
C LEU A 119 -5.29 15.02 -0.43
N GLN A 120 -5.93 16.11 -0.04
CA GLN A 120 -6.56 16.24 1.27
C GLN A 120 -8.00 15.74 1.21
N VAL A 121 -8.32 14.65 1.90
CA VAL A 121 -9.69 14.15 2.05
C VAL A 121 -10.38 14.95 3.15
N ASN A 122 -11.66 15.33 2.95
CA ASN A 122 -12.47 16.08 3.93
C ASN A 122 -12.89 15.22 5.14
N VAL A 123 -11.92 14.65 5.85
CA VAL A 123 -12.07 13.88 7.08
C VAL A 123 -10.94 14.24 8.03
N TYR A 124 -11.24 14.45 9.31
CA TYR A 124 -10.18 14.74 10.29
C TYR A 124 -9.17 13.61 10.39
N ASP A 125 -7.89 13.98 10.36
CA ASP A 125 -6.79 13.05 10.43
C ASP A 125 -6.64 12.47 11.82
N LYS A 126 -7.29 11.32 12.02
CA LYS A 126 -7.25 10.52 13.23
C LYS A 126 -7.06 9.07 12.82
N TYR A 127 -6.38 8.31 13.67
CA TYR A 127 -6.17 6.88 13.46
C TYR A 127 -7.49 6.15 13.16
N ARG A 128 -8.52 6.44 13.96
CA ARG A 128 -9.87 5.88 13.81
C ARG A 128 -10.60 6.29 12.53
N ASN A 129 -10.03 7.14 11.67
CA ASN A 129 -10.61 7.59 10.42
C ASN A 129 -9.79 7.15 9.20
N LEU A 130 -8.74 6.33 9.38
CA LEU A 130 -7.89 5.87 8.28
C LEU A 130 -8.70 5.13 7.21
N SER A 131 -9.64 4.27 7.61
CA SER A 131 -10.58 3.60 6.71
C SER A 131 -11.37 4.58 5.82
N ILE A 132 -11.83 5.71 6.38
CA ILE A 132 -12.55 6.75 5.64
C ILE A 132 -11.61 7.50 4.70
N LYS A 133 -10.38 7.81 5.16
CA LYS A 133 -9.35 8.44 4.33
C LYS A 133 -8.99 7.58 3.11
N ALA A 134 -8.85 6.27 3.32
CA ALA A 134 -8.59 5.30 2.25
C ALA A 134 -9.79 5.14 1.30
N ALA A 135 -11.03 5.12 1.81
CA ALA A 135 -12.23 5.18 0.96
C ALA A 135 -12.24 6.47 0.10
N GLY A 136 -11.84 7.61 0.67
CA GLY A 136 -11.66 8.86 -0.07
C GLY A 136 -10.60 8.79 -1.15
N LEU A 137 -9.48 8.10 -0.91
CA LEU A 137 -8.48 7.80 -1.96
C LEU A 137 -9.13 6.97 -3.09
N PHE A 138 -9.78 5.86 -2.76
CA PHE A 138 -10.37 4.98 -3.78
C PHE A 138 -11.48 5.68 -4.58
N ASN A 139 -12.28 6.54 -3.95
CA ASN A 139 -13.26 7.39 -4.64
C ASN A 139 -12.56 8.33 -5.64
N TRP A 140 -11.46 8.97 -5.24
CA TRP A 140 -10.71 9.87 -6.11
C TRP A 140 -10.16 9.12 -7.32
N ILE A 141 -9.59 7.93 -7.10
CA ILE A 141 -9.11 7.07 -8.20
C ILE A 141 -10.25 6.72 -9.15
N ASN A 142 -11.38 6.26 -8.63
CA ASN A 142 -12.53 5.86 -9.44
C ASN A 142 -13.12 7.02 -10.28
N SER A 143 -13.04 8.26 -9.78
CA SER A 143 -13.66 9.43 -10.42
C SER A 143 -12.71 10.29 -11.24
N ARG A 144 -11.41 10.31 -10.92
CA ARG A 144 -10.42 11.24 -11.48
C ARG A 144 -9.19 10.56 -12.06
N CYS A 145 -9.09 9.23 -11.98
CA CYS A 145 -8.02 8.49 -12.62
C CYS A 145 -8.57 7.59 -13.73
N SER A 146 -8.27 7.93 -14.99
CA SER A 146 -8.50 7.07 -16.18
C SER A 146 -8.09 5.63 -15.86
N PRO A 147 -8.75 4.58 -16.40
CA PRO A 147 -8.55 3.19 -15.99
C PRO A 147 -7.07 2.83 -15.81
N VAL A 148 -6.63 2.89 -14.56
CA VAL A 148 -5.26 2.62 -14.16
C VAL A 148 -5.13 1.14 -13.93
N ASP A 149 -4.01 0.53 -14.31
CA ASP A 149 -3.83 -0.90 -14.13
C ASP A 149 -3.69 -1.22 -12.64
N PHE A 150 -2.94 -0.40 -11.90
CA PHE A 150 -2.69 -0.61 -10.48
C PHE A 150 -2.64 0.69 -9.67
N VAL A 151 -3.02 0.59 -8.40
CA VAL A 151 -2.81 1.58 -7.36
C VAL A 151 -1.84 1.02 -6.35
N LEU A 152 -0.71 1.68 -6.15
CA LEU A 152 0.19 1.43 -5.03
C LEU A 152 -0.25 2.31 -3.86
N LYS A 153 -0.72 1.69 -2.77
CA LYS A 153 -1.03 2.38 -1.50
C LYS A 153 0.07 2.01 -0.51
N VAL A 154 0.83 3.00 -0.06
CA VAL A 154 1.86 2.85 0.97
C VAL A 154 1.72 3.91 2.04
N ASP A 155 2.22 3.65 3.24
CA ASP A 155 2.30 4.65 4.31
C ASP A 155 3.57 5.52 4.16
N ASP A 156 3.61 6.66 4.85
CA ASP A 156 4.68 7.65 4.72
C ASP A 156 5.99 7.30 5.46
N ASP A 157 6.06 6.11 6.04
CA ASP A 157 7.25 5.46 6.56
C ASP A 157 7.64 4.22 5.75
N VAL A 158 7.20 4.09 4.50
CA VAL A 158 7.59 2.96 3.64
C VAL A 158 8.60 3.37 2.56
N TYR A 159 9.64 2.56 2.41
CA TYR A 159 10.52 2.61 1.26
C TYR A 159 10.08 1.58 0.21
N VAL A 160 10.07 1.99 -1.06
CA VAL A 160 9.69 1.14 -2.19
C VAL A 160 10.91 0.89 -3.08
N ASN A 161 11.33 -0.36 -3.22
CA ASN A 161 12.30 -0.75 -4.23
C ASN A 161 11.63 -0.79 -5.61
N VAL A 162 11.68 0.33 -6.34
CA VAL A 162 11.00 0.51 -7.62
C VAL A 162 11.39 -0.54 -8.67
N HIS A 163 12.62 -1.05 -8.66
CA HIS A 163 13.09 -2.04 -9.62
C HIS A 163 12.42 -3.41 -9.41
N ASN A 164 12.38 -3.86 -8.16
CA ASN A 164 11.66 -5.08 -7.78
C ASN A 164 10.15 -4.90 -7.94
N PHE A 165 9.64 -3.72 -7.57
CA PHE A 165 8.23 -3.38 -7.70
C PHE A 165 7.76 -3.47 -9.16
N ALA A 166 8.50 -2.86 -10.09
CA ALA A 166 8.21 -2.97 -11.52
C ALA A 166 8.21 -4.42 -11.99
N THR A 167 9.16 -5.23 -11.52
CA THR A 167 9.21 -6.65 -11.86
C THR A 167 7.98 -7.42 -11.42
N ILE A 168 7.52 -7.24 -10.18
CA ILE A 168 6.33 -7.96 -9.71
C ILE A 168 5.06 -7.43 -10.37
N LEU A 169 4.95 -6.12 -10.64
CA LEU A 169 3.75 -5.52 -11.19
C LEU A 169 3.45 -6.07 -12.60
N HIS A 170 4.49 -6.37 -13.36
CA HIS A 170 4.36 -6.99 -14.68
C HIS A 170 3.84 -8.43 -14.64
N SER A 171 4.06 -9.16 -13.54
CA SER A 171 3.51 -10.50 -13.31
C SER A 171 2.03 -10.51 -12.89
N PHE A 172 1.47 -9.35 -12.57
CA PHE A 172 0.09 -9.22 -12.12
C PHE A 172 -0.86 -9.00 -13.28
N SER A 173 -2.08 -9.53 -13.15
CA SER A 173 -3.16 -9.22 -14.09
C SER A 173 -3.85 -7.93 -13.67
N PRO A 174 -3.95 -6.91 -14.55
CA PRO A 174 -4.69 -5.68 -14.27
C PRO A 174 -6.20 -5.85 -14.45
N ILE A 175 -6.63 -6.89 -15.18
CA ILE A 175 -8.05 -7.16 -15.48
C ILE A 175 -8.69 -7.91 -14.31
N GLU A 176 -7.93 -8.79 -13.65
CA GLU A 176 -8.41 -9.50 -12.47
C GLU A 176 -8.59 -8.54 -11.29
N ARG A 177 -9.72 -8.69 -10.60
CA ARG A 177 -10.06 -7.85 -9.44
C ARG A 177 -9.29 -8.35 -8.21
N SER A 178 -8.03 -7.93 -8.11
CA SER A 178 -7.06 -8.46 -7.16
C SER A 178 -6.43 -7.40 -6.25
N ILE A 179 -6.02 -7.83 -5.05
CA ILE A 179 -5.17 -7.06 -4.12
C ILE A 179 -3.96 -7.91 -3.76
N TYR A 180 -2.78 -7.29 -3.74
CA TYR A 180 -1.48 -7.93 -3.51
C TYR A 180 -0.78 -7.31 -2.29
N GLY A 181 -0.22 -8.13 -1.41
CA GLY A 181 0.47 -7.65 -0.21
C GLY A 181 1.05 -8.75 0.67
N HIS A 182 1.53 -8.41 1.86
CA HIS A 182 2.04 -9.39 2.82
C HIS A 182 0.94 -9.86 3.77
N LYS A 183 0.70 -11.18 3.86
CA LYS A 183 -0.35 -11.73 4.72
C LYS A 183 0.00 -11.55 6.19
N THR A 184 -0.95 -10.99 6.94
CA THR A 184 -0.93 -10.87 8.41
C THR A 184 -2.31 -11.24 8.97
N GLY A 185 -2.49 -11.16 10.28
CA GLY A 185 -3.75 -11.50 10.97
C GLY A 185 -3.90 -12.99 11.27
N GLY A 186 -5.15 -13.44 11.46
CA GLY A 186 -5.49 -14.80 11.91
C GLY A 186 -5.31 -15.04 13.42
N SER A 187 -4.83 -14.02 14.15
CA SER A 187 -4.68 -14.03 15.61
C SER A 187 -6.00 -13.71 16.32
N GLN A 188 -6.03 -13.97 17.62
CA GLN A 188 -7.11 -13.49 18.47
C GLN A 188 -7.02 -11.96 18.61
N PRO A 189 -8.13 -11.23 18.53
CA PRO A 189 -8.13 -9.80 18.78
C PRO A 189 -7.70 -9.53 20.22
N SER A 190 -6.76 -8.62 20.43
CA SER A 190 -6.43 -8.16 21.77
C SER A 190 -7.65 -7.49 22.41
N ARG A 191 -8.08 -8.03 23.55
CA ARG A 191 -9.25 -7.54 24.31
C ARG A 191 -8.89 -6.51 25.37
N THR A 192 -7.63 -6.50 25.83
CA THR A 192 -7.18 -5.71 26.99
C THR A 192 -5.92 -4.92 26.72
N GLU A 193 -5.07 -5.36 25.79
CA GLU A 193 -3.74 -4.79 25.55
C GLU A 193 -3.66 -4.08 24.18
N GLY A 194 -2.67 -3.20 24.02
CA GLY A 194 -2.42 -2.47 22.78
C GLY A 194 -3.17 -1.13 22.68
N LYS A 195 -2.91 -0.40 21.59
CA LYS A 195 -3.36 0.99 21.42
C LYS A 195 -4.89 1.14 21.33
N TRP A 196 -5.57 0.16 20.76
CA TRP A 196 -7.04 0.14 20.63
C TRP A 196 -7.58 -1.29 20.77
N PRO A 197 -7.77 -1.80 22.00
CA PRO A 197 -8.31 -3.14 22.20
C PRO A 197 -9.69 -3.27 21.55
N SER A 198 -9.96 -4.43 20.97
CA SER A 198 -11.25 -4.70 20.33
C SER A 198 -12.21 -5.26 21.38
N SER A 199 -13.17 -4.44 21.84
CA SER A 199 -14.25 -4.94 22.72
C SER A 199 -15.12 -5.95 21.97
N TYR A 200 -15.88 -6.77 22.69
CA TYR A 200 -16.86 -7.68 22.08
C TYR A 200 -17.97 -6.93 21.34
N GLU A 201 -18.27 -5.69 21.74
CA GLU A 201 -19.21 -4.83 21.01
C GLU A 201 -18.66 -4.43 19.64
N ASN A 202 -17.36 -4.11 19.56
CA ASN A 202 -16.73 -3.68 18.31
C ASN A 202 -16.26 -4.85 17.43
N TRP A 203 -16.01 -6.02 18.02
CA TRP A 203 -15.60 -7.23 17.31
C TRP A 203 -16.05 -8.49 18.09
N PRO A 204 -17.26 -9.01 17.83
CA PRO A 204 -17.79 -10.13 18.60
C PRO A 204 -17.08 -11.47 18.31
N TRP A 205 -16.41 -11.60 17.17
CA TRP A 205 -15.77 -12.85 16.75
C TRP A 205 -14.48 -13.14 17.52
N SER A 206 -14.14 -14.43 17.64
CA SER A 206 -12.95 -14.90 18.37
C SER A 206 -11.63 -14.72 17.62
N ARG A 207 -11.68 -14.46 16.30
CA ARG A 207 -10.51 -14.27 15.44
C ARG A 207 -10.65 -13.02 14.60
N ILE A 208 -9.52 -12.37 14.33
CA ILE A 208 -9.40 -11.40 13.25
C ILE A 208 -9.13 -12.20 11.97
N PRO A 209 -9.79 -11.89 10.83
CA PRO A 209 -9.50 -12.59 9.58
C PRO A 209 -8.04 -12.42 9.19
N TYR A 210 -7.54 -13.24 8.27
CA TYR A 210 -6.32 -12.85 7.58
C TYR A 210 -6.54 -11.53 6.83
N TYR A 211 -5.51 -10.73 6.66
CA TYR A 211 -5.55 -9.54 5.82
C TYR A 211 -4.14 -9.28 5.28
N LEU A 212 -3.95 -8.21 4.52
CA LEU A 212 -2.62 -7.81 4.03
C LEU A 212 -2.11 -6.63 4.85
N GLN A 213 -0.82 -6.58 5.12
CA GLN A 213 -0.20 -5.49 5.88
C GLN A 213 -0.48 -4.16 5.20
N GLY A 214 -1.24 -3.27 5.85
CA GLY A 214 -1.79 -2.08 5.20
C GLY A 214 -0.77 -1.01 4.90
N ALA A 215 0.38 -1.03 5.57
CA ALA A 215 1.48 -0.11 5.28
C ALA A 215 1.96 -0.19 3.82
N GLY A 216 1.74 -1.31 3.12
CA GLY A 216 2.03 -1.39 1.68
C GLY A 216 1.26 -2.47 0.94
N ILE A 217 0.33 -2.05 0.08
CA ILE A 217 -0.48 -2.93 -0.78
C ILE A 217 -0.52 -2.42 -2.22
N VAL A 218 -0.79 -3.35 -3.13
CA VAL A 218 -1.11 -3.06 -4.54
C VAL A 218 -2.53 -3.47 -4.82
N VAL A 219 -3.34 -2.57 -5.37
CA VAL A 219 -4.73 -2.82 -5.73
C VAL A 219 -4.85 -2.75 -7.25
N ALA A 220 -5.39 -3.78 -7.90
CA ALA A 220 -5.73 -3.69 -9.32
C ALA A 220 -6.80 -2.60 -9.51
N GLY A 221 -6.66 -1.74 -10.52
CA GLY A 221 -7.64 -0.68 -10.76
C GLY A 221 -9.06 -1.21 -11.01
N SER A 222 -9.17 -2.39 -11.62
CA SER A 222 -10.43 -3.13 -11.79
C SER A 222 -11.13 -3.48 -10.47
N ALA A 223 -10.41 -3.55 -9.35
CA ALA A 223 -10.96 -3.86 -8.04
C ALA A 223 -11.57 -2.64 -7.31
N VAL A 224 -11.13 -1.42 -7.65
CA VAL A 224 -11.45 -0.19 -6.89
C VAL A 224 -12.96 0.03 -6.75
N ARG A 225 -13.72 -0.08 -7.85
CA ARG A 225 -15.18 0.13 -7.83
C ARG A 225 -15.91 -0.91 -6.98
N SER A 226 -15.50 -2.18 -7.06
CA SER A 226 -16.07 -3.26 -6.24
C SER A 226 -15.76 -3.06 -4.76
N LEU A 227 -14.55 -2.57 -4.45
CA LEU A 227 -14.12 -2.28 -3.09
C LEU A 227 -14.93 -1.14 -2.47
N LEU A 228 -15.16 -0.04 -3.21
CA LEU A 228 -16.02 1.06 -2.77
C LEU A 228 -17.46 0.60 -2.47
N ALA A 229 -18.05 -0.20 -3.36
CA ALA A 229 -19.40 -0.74 -3.16
C ALA A 229 -19.49 -1.61 -1.89
N ALA A 230 -18.44 -2.39 -1.59
CA ALA A 230 -18.37 -3.16 -0.35
C ALA A 230 -18.23 -2.26 0.88
N MET A 231 -17.40 -1.22 0.84
CA MET A 231 -17.25 -0.25 1.95
C MET A 231 -18.58 0.43 2.31
N GLN A 232 -19.36 0.82 1.30
CA GLN A 232 -20.64 1.50 1.53
C GLN A 232 -21.66 0.66 2.32
N THR A 233 -21.54 -0.67 2.23
CA THR A 233 -22.53 -1.61 2.78
C THR A 233 -21.96 -2.46 3.91
N THR A 234 -20.72 -2.22 4.33
CA THR A 234 -20.05 -3.00 5.38
C THR A 234 -19.92 -2.17 6.65
N PRO A 235 -20.36 -2.69 7.81
CA PRO A 235 -20.16 -2.08 9.12
C PRO A 235 -18.74 -1.54 9.28
N TYR A 236 -18.64 -0.27 9.64
CA TYR A 236 -17.38 0.41 9.82
C TYR A 236 -16.52 -0.27 10.88
N TYR A 237 -15.22 -0.39 10.60
CA TYR A 237 -14.26 -0.87 11.58
C TYR A 237 -13.02 0.03 11.61
N ILE A 238 -12.53 0.29 12.83
CA ILE A 238 -11.51 1.32 13.09
C ILE A 238 -10.13 0.97 12.54
N TRP A 239 -9.84 -0.31 12.36
CA TRP A 239 -8.57 -0.80 11.83
C TRP A 239 -8.68 -0.90 10.31
N GLU A 240 -7.99 0.00 9.61
CA GLU A 240 -8.07 0.17 8.16
C GLU A 240 -7.88 -1.16 7.41
N ASP A 241 -6.80 -1.85 7.67
CA ASP A 241 -6.41 -3.05 6.92
C ASP A 241 -7.43 -4.17 7.10
N ILE A 242 -7.92 -4.34 8.32
CA ILE A 242 -8.97 -5.32 8.65
C ILE A 242 -10.27 -4.92 7.96
N TYR A 243 -10.65 -3.64 8.00
CA TYR A 243 -11.87 -3.17 7.36
C TYR A 243 -11.82 -3.32 5.84
N ILE A 244 -10.76 -2.83 5.20
CA ILE A 244 -10.64 -2.75 3.75
C ILE A 244 -10.37 -4.11 3.15
N ILE A 245 -9.40 -4.85 3.68
CA ILE A 245 -8.95 -6.12 3.11
C ILE A 245 -9.66 -7.28 3.80
N GLY A 246 -9.71 -7.26 5.13
CA GLY A 246 -10.31 -8.35 5.91
C GLY A 246 -11.82 -8.51 5.71
N LEU A 247 -12.54 -7.39 5.54
CA LEU A 247 -14.00 -7.38 5.40
C LEU A 247 -14.45 -7.00 3.98
N CYS A 248 -14.07 -5.81 3.50
CA CYS A 248 -14.62 -5.25 2.25
C CYS A 248 -14.13 -6.01 1.01
N ALA A 249 -12.84 -6.33 0.92
CA ALA A 249 -12.30 -7.08 -0.21
C ALA A 249 -12.87 -8.51 -0.29
N VAL A 250 -13.06 -9.17 0.85
CA VAL A 250 -13.72 -10.48 0.92
C VAL A 250 -15.17 -10.38 0.46
N LYS A 251 -15.92 -9.40 0.97
CA LYS A 251 -17.31 -9.15 0.56
C LYS A 251 -17.43 -8.87 -0.94
N ALA A 252 -16.50 -8.10 -1.51
CA ALA A 252 -16.40 -7.81 -2.94
C ALA A 252 -15.91 -8.99 -3.80
N ARG A 253 -15.55 -10.12 -3.18
CA ARG A 253 -14.99 -11.32 -3.82
C ARG A 253 -13.74 -11.00 -4.65
N LEU A 254 -12.86 -10.19 -4.07
CA LEU A 254 -11.56 -9.89 -4.67
C LEU A 254 -10.59 -11.05 -4.47
N GLN A 255 -9.69 -11.26 -5.43
CA GLN A 255 -8.58 -12.18 -5.24
C GLN A 255 -7.53 -11.52 -4.34
N ILE A 256 -7.23 -12.13 -3.19
CA ILE A 256 -6.22 -11.63 -2.27
C ILE A 256 -4.97 -12.50 -2.45
N LEU A 257 -3.89 -11.88 -2.91
CA LEU A 257 -2.65 -12.53 -3.29
C LEU A 257 -1.52 -12.07 -2.37
N THR A 258 -0.70 -13.02 -1.92
CA THR A 258 0.34 -12.71 -0.95
C THR A 258 1.70 -13.30 -1.24
N SER A 259 2.74 -12.55 -0.87
CA SER A 259 4.13 -12.99 -0.86
C SER A 259 4.85 -12.41 0.36
N LYS A 260 5.71 -13.18 1.02
CA LYS A 260 6.53 -12.67 2.13
C LYS A 260 7.53 -11.61 1.69
N ARG A 261 7.88 -11.58 0.40
CA ARG A 261 8.89 -10.70 -0.18
C ARG A 261 8.33 -9.35 -0.64
N ILE A 262 7.00 -9.20 -0.75
CA ILE A 262 6.39 -7.94 -1.21
C ILE A 262 6.49 -6.84 -0.15
N PHE A 263 6.44 -7.21 1.12
CA PHE A 263 6.52 -6.28 2.24
C PHE A 263 7.21 -6.95 3.42
N VAL A 264 8.15 -6.24 4.05
CA VAL A 264 8.78 -6.59 5.32
C VAL A 264 8.50 -5.47 6.31
N ASP A 265 7.87 -5.80 7.43
CA ASP A 265 7.65 -4.85 8.51
C ASP A 265 8.80 -4.90 9.52
N GLU A 266 9.22 -3.73 9.98
CA GLU A 266 10.27 -3.48 10.97
C GLU A 266 11.52 -4.34 10.73
N PRO A 267 12.29 -4.09 9.66
CA PRO A 267 13.50 -4.85 9.40
C PRO A 267 14.48 -4.72 10.59
N GLU A 268 15.07 -5.84 11.01
CA GLU A 268 15.95 -5.94 12.19
C GLU A 268 17.18 -5.00 12.10
N THR A 269 17.64 -4.70 10.89
CA THR A 269 18.79 -3.85 10.61
C THR A 269 18.53 -2.94 9.41
N TYR A 270 19.40 -1.94 9.22
CA TYR A 270 19.41 -1.15 7.99
C TYR A 270 19.58 -2.09 6.78
N PRO A 271 18.84 -1.87 5.67
CA PRO A 271 18.88 -2.72 4.49
C PRO A 271 20.29 -2.91 3.95
N ASP A 272 20.75 -4.15 3.79
CA ASP A 272 21.95 -4.45 3.01
C ASP A 272 21.58 -4.73 1.53
N PRO A 273 22.55 -4.86 0.61
CA PRO A 273 22.26 -5.16 -0.80
C PRO A 273 21.46 -6.46 -1.02
N CYS A 274 21.60 -7.46 -0.14
CA CYS A 274 20.89 -8.75 -0.22
C CYS A 274 19.44 -8.62 0.18
N PHE A 275 19.19 -7.86 1.26
CA PHE A 275 17.85 -7.49 1.67
C PHE A 275 17.15 -6.70 0.56
N VAL A 276 17.80 -5.65 0.04
CA VAL A 276 17.24 -4.82 -1.02
C VAL A 276 16.88 -5.66 -2.26
N ARG A 277 17.75 -6.60 -2.67
CA ARG A 277 17.45 -7.48 -3.82
C ARG A 277 16.24 -8.38 -3.58
N ASN A 278 16.01 -8.84 -2.36
CA ASN A 278 14.97 -9.82 -2.06
C ASN A 278 13.63 -9.24 -1.61
N THR A 279 13.56 -7.93 -1.38
CA THR A 279 12.38 -7.25 -0.82
C THR A 279 11.87 -6.16 -1.75
N VAL A 280 10.54 -6.01 -1.83
CA VAL A 280 9.89 -4.97 -2.66
C VAL A 280 9.61 -3.70 -1.86
N MET A 281 9.05 -3.82 -0.66
CA MET A 281 8.72 -2.70 0.22
C MET A 281 9.08 -3.03 1.66
N TRP A 282 9.42 -2.03 2.46
CA TRP A 282 9.64 -2.19 3.89
C TRP A 282 9.39 -0.90 4.67
N THR A 283 9.05 -1.04 5.95
CA THR A 283 8.93 0.12 6.84
C THR A 283 10.29 0.70 7.20
N THR A 284 10.31 1.99 7.47
CA THR A 284 11.47 2.81 7.80
C THR A 284 11.18 3.60 9.07
N SER A 285 12.08 3.54 10.02
CA SER A 285 11.91 4.12 11.36
C SER A 285 12.31 5.60 11.44
N SER A 286 13.02 6.12 10.43
CA SER A 286 13.56 7.49 10.43
C SER A 286 13.85 8.01 9.01
N GLU A 287 14.12 9.30 8.91
CA GLU A 287 14.61 9.93 7.67
C GLU A 287 15.97 9.35 7.24
N ASP A 288 16.83 8.98 8.19
CA ASP A 288 18.11 8.34 7.89
C ASP A 288 17.92 6.92 7.35
N HIS A 289 16.91 6.19 7.85
CA HIS A 289 16.56 4.87 7.35
C HIS A 289 16.02 4.92 5.92
N ILE A 290 15.13 5.86 5.57
CA ILE A 290 14.66 6.01 4.19
C ILE A 290 15.78 6.45 3.24
N ASN A 291 16.69 7.33 3.70
CA ASN A 291 17.85 7.78 2.92
C ASN A 291 18.86 6.65 2.69
N SER A 292 19.17 5.87 3.73
CA SER A 292 20.06 4.71 3.64
C SER A 292 19.50 3.65 2.70
N SER A 293 18.21 3.34 2.84
CA SER A 293 17.47 2.47 1.92
C SER A 293 17.59 2.94 0.46
N HIS A 294 17.50 4.27 0.26
CA HIS A 294 17.63 4.88 -1.06
C HIS A 294 19.04 4.73 -1.66
N ILE A 295 20.08 5.06 -0.89
CA ILE A 295 21.47 5.01 -1.33
C ILE A 295 21.85 3.59 -1.72
N ILE A 296 21.49 2.61 -0.88
CA ILE A 296 21.85 1.21 -1.10
C ILE A 296 21.12 0.66 -2.32
N SER A 297 19.82 0.97 -2.47
CA SER A 297 19.05 0.60 -3.66
C SER A 297 19.59 1.26 -4.93
N HIS A 298 19.89 2.57 -4.89
CA HIS A 298 20.44 3.28 -6.04
C HIS A 298 21.78 2.69 -6.48
N ASN A 299 22.68 2.41 -5.53
CA ASN A 299 23.99 1.85 -5.82
C ASN A 299 23.92 0.41 -6.36
N LEU A 300 22.96 -0.40 -5.86
CA LEU A 300 22.76 -1.77 -6.33
C LEU A 300 22.37 -1.80 -7.82
N TYR A 301 21.50 -0.89 -8.27
CA TYR A 301 20.95 -0.90 -9.63
C TYR A 301 21.64 0.04 -10.62
N ARG A 302 22.61 0.85 -10.17
CA ARG A 302 23.41 1.73 -11.04
C ARG A 302 24.52 1.00 -11.81
N ASN A 303 25.02 -0.11 -11.30
CA ASN A 303 26.06 -0.91 -11.95
C ASN A 303 25.44 -1.99 -12.84
N ASP A 304 25.98 -2.11 -14.05
CA ASP A 304 25.45 -2.90 -15.18
C ASP A 304 24.87 -4.28 -14.78
N MET A 305 23.71 -4.61 -15.36
CA MET A 305 22.83 -5.74 -15.01
C MET A 305 23.49 -7.14 -15.15
N THR A 306 24.72 -7.19 -15.66
CA THR A 306 25.55 -8.39 -15.84
C THR A 306 26.41 -8.74 -14.62
N LYS A 307 26.47 -7.89 -13.59
CA LYS A 307 27.32 -8.08 -12.39
C LYS A 307 26.60 -7.89 -11.04
N SER A 308 25.28 -8.03 -10.97
CA SER A 308 24.53 -7.86 -9.72
C SER A 308 24.62 -9.11 -8.82
N TYR A 309 25.82 -9.44 -8.36
CA TYR A 309 25.99 -10.36 -7.24
C TYR A 309 25.56 -9.65 -5.96
N CYS A 310 24.82 -10.34 -5.12
CA CYS A 310 24.60 -9.86 -3.77
C CYS A 310 25.88 -10.13 -2.99
N VAL A 311 26.71 -9.10 -2.88
CA VAL A 311 27.84 -9.15 -1.98
C VAL A 311 27.34 -8.69 -0.62
N LEU A 312 27.25 -9.58 0.39
CA LEU A 312 26.95 -9.12 1.75
C LEU A 312 28.09 -8.19 2.14
N LYS A 313 27.73 -6.94 2.43
CA LYS A 313 28.60 -5.93 2.99
C LYS A 313 28.21 -5.78 4.44
N THR A 314 28.83 -6.56 5.32
CA THR A 314 28.66 -6.30 6.76
C THR A 314 29.48 -5.07 7.10
N TYR A 315 28.79 -4.02 7.54
CA TYR A 315 29.42 -2.83 8.06
C TYR A 315 29.66 -3.00 9.55
N VAL A 316 30.90 -2.83 9.99
CA VAL A 316 31.19 -2.76 11.42
C VAL A 316 30.95 -1.33 11.87
N MET A 317 30.03 -1.16 12.82
CA MET A 317 29.83 0.12 13.52
C MET A 317 31.07 0.38 14.37
N GLY A 318 31.71 1.53 14.14
CA GLY A 318 32.81 2.01 14.96
C GLY A 318 32.35 2.45 16.34
N PRO A 319 33.30 2.73 17.25
CA PRO A 319 33.00 3.18 18.61
C PRO A 319 32.21 4.50 18.68
N ASN A 320 32.10 5.25 17.58
CA ASN A 320 31.35 6.51 17.47
C ASN A 320 30.13 6.41 16.52
N GLU A 321 29.55 5.22 16.32
CA GLU A 321 28.42 4.98 15.40
C GLU A 321 28.68 5.39 13.94
N THR A 322 29.94 5.53 13.55
CA THR A 322 30.35 5.73 12.16
C THR A 322 30.59 4.37 11.49
N LEU A 323 30.26 4.24 10.21
CA LEU A 323 30.54 3.03 9.41
C LEU A 323 32.06 2.94 9.17
N VAL A 324 32.74 1.93 9.73
CA VAL A 324 34.22 1.87 9.72
C VAL A 324 34.79 0.95 8.65
N ASP A 325 34.31 -0.30 8.53
CA ASP A 325 34.95 -1.29 7.66
C ASP A 325 33.99 -2.10 6.78
N LEU A 326 34.47 -2.46 5.58
CA LEU A 326 33.73 -3.19 4.55
C LEU A 326 34.23 -4.64 4.45
N VAL A 327 33.44 -5.61 4.89
CA VAL A 327 33.71 -7.03 4.61
C VAL A 327 32.89 -7.47 3.41
N GLN A 328 33.50 -8.18 2.45
CA GLN A 328 32.83 -8.67 1.24
C GLN A 328 32.61 -10.19 1.32
N SER A 329 31.38 -10.67 1.15
CA SER A 329 31.12 -12.08 0.78
C SER A 329 30.28 -12.14 -0.49
N GLN A 330 30.59 -13.03 -1.43
CA GLN A 330 29.91 -13.09 -2.74
C GLN A 330 28.81 -14.16 -2.75
N MET A 331 27.58 -13.80 -3.15
CA MET A 331 26.54 -14.76 -3.55
C MET A 331 26.34 -14.76 -5.06
N SER A 332 26.56 -15.91 -5.69
CA SER A 332 26.36 -16.18 -7.12
C SER A 332 24.95 -16.67 -7.43
N GLU A 333 23.99 -15.76 -7.56
CA GLU A 333 22.67 -16.08 -8.14
C GLU A 333 22.38 -15.19 -9.35
N PRO A 334 21.79 -15.73 -10.43
CA PRO A 334 21.48 -14.98 -11.64
C PRO A 334 20.49 -13.83 -11.38
N ALA A 335 20.56 -12.80 -12.23
CA ALA A 335 19.73 -11.61 -12.16
C ALA A 335 18.23 -11.95 -12.27
N ILE A 336 17.46 -11.53 -11.25
CA ILE A 336 15.99 -11.44 -11.17
C ILE A 336 15.24 -12.49 -12.01
N ALA A 337 15.13 -13.72 -11.48
CA ALA A 337 14.17 -14.67 -12.00
C ALA A 337 12.74 -14.23 -11.62
N SER A 338 11.81 -14.54 -12.50
CA SER A 338 10.36 -14.44 -12.44
C SER A 338 9.68 -15.13 -11.24
N GLU A 339 10.23 -15.06 -10.01
CA GLU A 339 9.81 -15.93 -8.89
C GLU A 339 9.52 -15.22 -7.55
N PHE A 340 8.97 -14.00 -7.57
CA PHE A 340 8.17 -13.56 -6.41
C PHE A 340 6.86 -14.36 -6.42
N LYS A 341 6.89 -15.62 -5.95
CA LYS A 341 5.71 -16.50 -5.97
C LYS A 341 4.62 -15.90 -5.08
N PHE A 342 3.49 -15.57 -5.70
CA PHE A 342 2.28 -15.18 -4.98
C PHE A 342 1.42 -16.40 -4.73
N ARG A 343 0.80 -16.44 -3.56
CA ARG A 343 -0.20 -17.45 -3.20
C ARG A 343 -1.54 -16.77 -3.00
N SER A 344 -2.61 -17.41 -3.45
CA SER A 344 -3.97 -16.98 -3.14
C SER A 344 -4.29 -17.29 -1.69
N ILE A 345 -4.91 -16.35 -1.00
CA ILE A 345 -5.57 -16.61 0.28
C ILE A 345 -7.00 -17.05 -0.07
N HIS A 346 -7.26 -18.35 -0.06
CA HIS A 346 -8.59 -18.88 -0.37
C HIS A 346 -9.60 -18.45 0.70
N SER A 347 -10.84 -18.16 0.28
CA SER A 347 -11.92 -17.69 1.16
C SER A 347 -12.26 -18.64 2.32
N LYS A 348 -12.03 -19.96 2.16
CA LYS A 348 -12.22 -20.93 3.24
C LYS A 348 -11.22 -20.69 4.38
N GLY A 349 -9.93 -20.55 4.07
CA GLY A 349 -8.88 -20.30 5.06
C GLY A 349 -8.72 -18.85 5.51
N PHE A 350 -9.68 -17.96 5.21
CA PHE A 350 -9.62 -16.55 5.60
C PHE A 350 -10.14 -16.31 7.02
N TRP A 351 -11.03 -17.20 7.48
CA TRP A 351 -11.68 -17.18 8.79
C TRP A 351 -11.46 -18.46 9.61
N ASP A 352 -10.89 -19.51 9.01
CA ASP A 352 -10.37 -20.70 9.69
C ASP A 352 -9.05 -20.37 10.41
#